data_AF-A0A1F9FTZ1-F1
#
_entry.id   AF-A0A1F9FTZ1-F1
#
_cell.length_a   1.000
_cell.length_b   1.000
_cell.length_c   1.000
_cell.angle_alpha   90.00
_cell.angle_beta   90.00
_cell.angle_gamma   90.00
#
_symmetry.space_group_name_H-M   'P 1'
#
loop_
_entity.id
_entity.type
_entity.pdbx_description
1 polymer ?
#
loop_
_entity_poly.entity_id
_entity_poly.type
_entity_poly.pdbx_seq_one_letter_code
_entity_poly.pdbx_strand_id
1 'polypeptide(L)' 'MAGRFATSPSPPCGSSTDVLVCARCGGRLVVLAFIEKLTAVRAILDHLGLPSAPLPLGKARGPPQAAWAF' A
#
# COMPACT_ATOMS: atom_id res chain seq x y z
N MET A 1 25.67 22.65 -10.92
CA MET A 1 24.36 22.36 -10.28
C MET A 1 24.55 21.10 -9.46
N ALA A 2 24.86 21.26 -8.17
CA ALA A 2 25.39 20.18 -7.35
C ALA A 2 24.30 19.21 -6.89
N GLY A 3 24.44 17.94 -7.30
CA GLY A 3 23.66 16.84 -6.77
C GLY A 3 23.90 16.66 -5.28
N ARG A 4 22.81 16.40 -4.55
CA ARG A 4 22.84 15.85 -3.19
C ARG A 4 21.78 14.75 -3.12
N PHE A 5 22.13 13.57 -3.63
CA PHE A 5 21.45 12.33 -3.26
C PHE A 5 21.88 12.03 -1.83
N ALA A 6 21.05 12.41 -0.87
CA ALA A 6 21.28 12.08 0.52
C ALA A 6 21.33 10.55 0.67
N THR A 7 22.54 10.02 0.81
CA THR A 7 22.80 8.69 1.37
C THR A 7 22.61 8.79 2.88
N SER A 8 21.40 8.46 3.36
CA SER A 8 21.20 8.17 4.78
C SER A 8 20.86 6.69 4.93
N PRO A 9 21.67 5.91 5.68
CA PRO A 9 21.31 4.55 6.08
C PRO A 9 20.55 4.62 7.41
N SER A 10 19.29 4.20 7.45
CA SER A 10 18.61 3.91 8.72
C SER A 10 17.69 2.68 8.57
N PRO A 11 17.78 1.70 9.50
CA PRO A 11 17.16 0.38 9.40
C PRO A 11 15.66 0.38 9.80
N PRO A 12 14.95 -0.75 9.60
CA PRO A 12 13.50 -0.76 9.43
C PRO A 12 12.77 -1.13 10.72
N CYS A 13 11.69 -0.42 11.07
CA CYS A 13 10.62 -1.04 11.87
C CYS A 13 9.34 -0.18 11.93
N GLY A 14 8.20 -0.78 11.60
CA GLY A 14 7.00 -0.58 12.41
C GLY A 14 5.88 0.30 11.85
N SER A 15 5.08 -0.27 10.94
CA SER A 15 3.60 -0.25 10.94
C SER A 15 2.85 1.09 11.02
N SER A 16 3.26 2.06 10.21
CA SER A 16 2.37 3.12 9.70
C SER A 16 2.80 3.45 8.27
N THR A 17 2.72 2.48 7.37
CA THR A 17 3.19 2.66 5.98
C THR A 17 2.16 3.50 5.23
N ASP A 18 2.35 4.81 5.28
CA ASP A 18 1.74 5.72 4.31
C ASP A 18 2.19 5.24 2.92
N VAL A 19 1.26 4.61 2.18
CA VAL A 19 1.53 3.96 0.89
C VAL A 19 1.97 4.99 -0.15
N LEU A 20 1.70 6.26 0.11
CA LEU A 20 2.10 7.40 -0.71
C LEU A 20 3.41 8.03 -0.25
N VAL A 21 4.26 7.30 0.49
CA VAL A 21 5.63 7.71 0.81
C VAL A 21 6.61 6.82 0.07
N CYS A 22 7.56 7.43 -0.63
CA CYS A 22 8.60 6.71 -1.35
C CYS A 22 9.53 5.98 -0.36
N ALA A 23 9.58 4.65 -0.43
CA ALA A 23 10.44 3.84 0.43
C ALA A 23 11.96 4.11 0.25
N ARG A 24 12.37 4.77 -0.85
CA ARG A 24 13.78 5.09 -1.13
C ARG A 24 14.22 6.45 -0.58
N CYS A 25 13.37 7.48 -0.67
CA CYS A 25 13.74 8.85 -0.34
C CYS A 25 12.82 9.56 0.66
N GLY A 26 11.71 8.93 1.07
CA GLY A 26 10.73 9.52 2.00
C GLY A 26 9.85 10.63 1.42
N GLY A 27 9.96 10.93 0.11
CA GLY A 27 9.11 11.92 -0.56
C GLY A 27 7.65 11.46 -0.73
N ARG A 28 6.73 12.41 -0.95
CA ARG A 28 5.31 12.16 -1.25
C ARG A 28 5.13 11.66 -2.69
N LEU A 29 4.48 10.51 -2.85
CA LEU A 29 4.02 9.96 -4.11
C LEU A 29 2.63 10.51 -4.45
N VAL A 30 2.33 10.64 -5.73
CA VAL A 30 1.01 11.08 -6.23
C VAL A 30 0.44 9.98 -7.12
N VAL A 31 -0.85 9.68 -6.96
CA VAL A 31 -1.55 8.72 -7.82
C VAL A 31 -1.80 9.38 -9.18
N LEU A 32 -1.27 8.78 -10.25
CA LEU A 32 -1.39 9.32 -11.60
C LEU A 32 -2.57 8.73 -12.38
N ALA A 33 -2.89 7.46 -12.15
CA ALA A 33 -3.94 6.74 -12.87
C ALA A 33 -4.43 5.51 -12.09
N PHE A 34 -5.61 5.02 -12.46
CA PHE A 34 -6.21 3.78 -11.96
C PHE A 34 -6.45 2.78 -13.08
N ILE A 35 -6.39 1.49 -12.77
CA ILE A 35 -6.71 0.41 -13.70
C ILE A 35 -8.18 0.02 -13.46
N GLU A 36 -9.05 0.35 -14.40
CA GLU A 36 -10.50 0.10 -14.25
C GLU A 36 -10.90 -1.34 -14.62
N LYS A 37 -10.16 -1.99 -15.52
CA LYS A 37 -10.51 -3.33 -16.03
C LYS A 37 -9.94 -4.40 -15.11
N LEU A 38 -10.83 -5.17 -14.49
CA LEU A 38 -10.46 -6.31 -13.64
C LEU A 38 -9.59 -7.35 -14.36
N THR A 39 -9.82 -7.57 -15.66
CA THR A 39 -9.01 -8.50 -16.46
C THR A 39 -7.55 -8.05 -16.56
N ALA A 40 -7.30 -6.76 -16.69
CA ALA A 40 -5.95 -6.19 -16.72
C ALA A 40 -5.28 -6.31 -15.35
N VAL A 41 -6.02 -6.03 -14.25
CA VAL A 41 -5.52 -6.19 -12.89
C VAL A 41 -5.09 -7.64 -12.64
N ARG A 42 -5.93 -8.61 -13.00
CA ARG A 42 -5.61 -10.04 -12.83
C ARG A 42 -4.36 -10.45 -13.61
N ALA A 43 -4.29 -10.09 -14.89
CA ALA A 43 -3.12 -10.41 -15.72
C ALA A 43 -1.81 -9.85 -15.14
N ILE A 44 -1.84 -8.63 -14.59
CA ILE A 44 -0.68 -8.02 -13.93
C ILE A 44 -0.32 -8.80 -12.66
N LEU A 45 -1.29 -9.09 -11.79
CA LEU A 45 -1.04 -9.81 -10.54
C LEU A 45 -0.52 -11.23 -10.80
N ASP A 46 -1.09 -11.94 -11.77
CA ASP A 46 -0.65 -13.27 -12.19
C ASP A 46 0.78 -13.24 -12.72
N HIS A 47 1.12 -12.23 -13.52
CA HIS A 47 2.49 -12.04 -14.04
C HIS A 47 3.51 -11.78 -12.92
N LEU A 48 3.09 -11.09 -11.86
CA LEU A 48 3.93 -10.83 -10.68
C LEU A 48 3.95 -12.01 -9.69
N GLY A 49 3.16 -13.06 -9.90
CA GLY A 49 3.01 -14.17 -8.96
C GLY A 49 2.27 -13.79 -7.67
N LEU A 50 1.45 -12.74 -7.71
CA LEU A 50 0.65 -12.28 -6.59
C LEU A 50 -0.76 -12.89 -6.63
N PRO A 51 -1.44 -13.04 -5.47
CA PRO A 51 -2.81 -13.52 -5.44
C PRO A 51 -3.73 -12.55 -6.21
N SER A 52 -4.24 -13.02 -7.34
CA SER A 52 -5.19 -12.28 -8.21
C SER A 52 -6.65 -12.60 -7.93
N ALA A 53 -6.91 -13.69 -7.18
CA ALA A 53 -8.23 -14.07 -6.74
C ALA A 53 -8.67 -13.20 -5.54
N PRO A 54 -9.92 -12.69 -5.55
CA PRO A 54 -10.44 -11.97 -4.40
C PRO A 54 -10.48 -12.89 -3.18
N LEU A 55 -10.24 -12.30 -2.01
CA LEU A 55 -10.42 -13.01 -0.74
C LEU A 55 -11.86 -13.53 -0.62
N PRO A 56 -12.07 -14.72 -0.04
CA PRO A 56 -13.42 -15.19 0.27
C PRO A 56 -14.19 -14.15 1.08
N LEU A 57 -15.46 -13.95 0.73
CA LEU A 57 -16.33 -13.06 1.47
C LEU A 57 -16.46 -13.55 2.91
N GLY A 58 -15.97 -12.75 3.86
CA GLY A 58 -16.15 -12.99 5.29
C GLY A 58 -17.53 -12.58 5.79
N LYS A 59 -17.91 -13.03 6.99
CA LYS A 59 -19.10 -12.52 7.68
C LYS A 59 -18.93 -11.01 7.91
N ALA A 60 -20.04 -10.26 7.79
CA ALA A 60 -20.05 -8.84 8.14
C ALA A 60 -19.52 -8.66 9.57
N ARG A 61 -18.53 -7.78 9.74
CA ARG A 61 -18.03 -7.45 11.07
C ARG A 61 -19.13 -6.66 11.79
N GLY A 62 -19.38 -6.99 13.06
CA GLY A 62 -20.29 -6.20 13.89
C GLY A 62 -19.83 -4.74 13.99
N PRO A 63 -20.72 -3.81 14.37
CA PRO A 63 -20.36 -2.41 14.55
C PRO A 63 -19.15 -2.28 15.48
N PRO A 64 -18.25 -1.30 15.25
CA PRO A 64 -17.11 -1.07 16.13
C PRO A 64 -17.63 -0.82 17.54
N GLN A 65 -17.23 -1.67 18.48
CA GLN A 65 -17.53 -1.46 19.90
C GLN A 65 -16.75 -0.21 20.33
N ALA A 66 -17.44 0.77 20.91
CA ALA A 66 -16.78 1.95 21.46
C ALA A 66 -15.73 1.46 22.47
N ALA A 67 -14.45 1.67 22.17
CA ALA A 67 -13.35 1.18 22.99
C ALA A 67 -13.34 1.80 24.40
N TRP A 68 -14.08 2.89 24.61
CA TRP A 68 -14.17 3.63 25.87
C TRP A 68 -15.55 4.26 26.09
N ALA A 69 -16.60 3.45 26.23
CA ALA A 69 -17.86 3.94 26.77
C ALA A 69 -17.82 3.86 28.31
N PHE A 70 -17.47 4.98 28.95
CA PHE A 70 -17.70 5.24 30.37
C PHE A 70 -18.56 6.50 30.49
#